data_AF-A0A817C1K4-F1
#
_entry.id   AF-A0A817C1K4-F1
#
_cell.length_a   1.000
_cell.length_b   1.000
_cell.length_c   1.000
_cell.angle_alpha   90.00
_cell.angle_beta   90.00
_cell.angle_gamma   90.00
#
_symmetry.space_group_name_H-M   'P 1'
#
loop_
_entity.id
_entity.type
_entity.pdbx_description
1 polymer ?
#
loop_
_entity_poly.entity_id
_entity_poly.type
_entity_poly.pdbx_seq_one_letter_code
_entity_poly.pdbx_strand_id
1 'polypeptide(L)'
;MEDVRDKLKPIRIHIDYSLTSKFDANIVPPILDPANSSYDYNIPIQKDCGSDDICIPNLQISTSKWPDDYKVGLTKKILLDINVINTGENAYDTRCFIQLPTGVEYVSSNSSSIMNLYCNLMKPSDRIIVCQLGNPLLANGNISLQIHTAVKNYSAIESDPLLFFINVTSDNPNSTKLTTEIVIPISSSPELVLIGVVKPEQIVSDTSDQTFVRYTTTSKTDDLEIVHTYTLHNKGPSDAKRTEVKLMWPMLPLTGFNEQIPLLYGIDLPNIIRVSDPKANKDRCHIYSSSTYQIPRIENDRSKFPSFFEKFRPTMTNNFILQEQSSNDRSQGSSLPIYCHGPLCKTFICYIDTLPIGHSVLIQLKATLRYNHFQSKLDRSKPFIIVSNASAQVREIPLKFSNTKFQQQPIVELKVLFFL
;
A
#
# COMPACT_ATOMS: atom_id res chain seq x y z
N MET A 1 -37.09 -35.23 -1.31
CA MET A 1 -36.39 -36.49 -0.97
C MET A 1 -34.95 -36.09 -0.73
N GLU A 2 -34.47 -36.14 0.51
CA GLU A 2 -33.06 -35.82 0.81
C GLU A 2 -32.17 -36.87 0.14
N ASP A 3 -31.20 -36.44 -0.66
CA ASP A 3 -30.21 -37.32 -1.26
C ASP A 3 -29.26 -37.83 -0.15
N VAL A 4 -29.05 -39.14 -0.10
CA VAL A 4 -28.23 -39.79 0.93
C VAL A 4 -26.76 -39.53 0.60
N ARG A 5 -26.05 -38.85 1.52
CA ARG A 5 -24.65 -38.47 1.30
C ARG A 5 -23.67 -39.64 1.38
N ASP A 6 -23.83 -40.58 2.31
CA ASP A 6 -22.94 -41.75 2.39
C ASP A 6 -23.41 -42.81 1.38
N LYS A 7 -22.64 -42.98 0.30
CA LYS A 7 -22.89 -43.98 -0.75
C LYS A 7 -21.85 -45.11 -0.73
N LEU A 8 -21.01 -45.17 0.31
CA LEU A 8 -19.90 -46.12 0.42
C LEU A 8 -20.15 -47.19 1.48
N LYS A 9 -20.66 -46.79 2.65
CA LYS A 9 -20.84 -47.72 3.78
C LYS A 9 -22.06 -48.60 3.55
N PRO A 10 -21.99 -49.89 3.92
CA PRO A 10 -23.17 -50.75 3.88
C PRO A 10 -24.23 -50.23 4.85
N ILE A 11 -25.49 -50.43 4.49
CA ILE A 11 -26.63 -50.14 5.36
C ILE A 11 -26.66 -51.23 6.42
N ARG A 12 -26.52 -50.85 7.70
CA ARG A 12 -26.61 -51.77 8.83
C ARG A 12 -28.06 -51.96 9.24
N ILE A 13 -28.51 -53.20 9.29
CA ILE A 13 -29.79 -53.61 9.85
C ILE A 13 -29.48 -54.32 11.17
N HIS A 14 -29.96 -53.72 12.26
CA HIS A 14 -29.92 -54.31 13.60
C HIS A 14 -31.32 -54.84 13.94
N ILE A 15 -31.41 -56.12 14.30
CA ILE A 15 -32.66 -56.76 14.68
C ILE A 15 -32.54 -57.21 16.13
N ASP A 16 -33.33 -56.59 16.99
CA ASP A 16 -33.52 -57.03 18.37
C ASP A 16 -34.80 -57.85 18.47
N TYR A 17 -34.75 -58.97 19.18
CA TYR A 17 -35.94 -59.76 19.43
C TYR A 17 -36.02 -60.20 20.90
N SER A 18 -37.25 -60.25 21.40
CA SER A 18 -37.54 -60.60 22.78
C SER A 18 -38.68 -61.60 22.85
N LEU A 19 -38.64 -62.46 23.87
CA LEU A 19 -39.70 -63.40 24.15
C LEU A 19 -40.78 -62.71 24.99
N THR A 20 -41.98 -62.58 24.43
CA THR A 20 -43.13 -62.01 25.16
C THR A 20 -43.76 -63.08 26.03
N SER A 21 -43.88 -62.83 27.34
CA SER A 21 -44.41 -63.79 28.31
C SER A 21 -45.94 -63.73 28.43
N LYS A 22 -46.62 -64.70 27.80
CA LYS A 22 -48.00 -65.07 28.13
C LYS A 22 -48.05 -66.59 28.28
N PHE A 23 -47.72 -67.08 29.47
CA PHE A 23 -47.64 -68.52 29.75
C PHE A 23 -48.55 -68.88 30.92
N ASP A 24 -49.25 -70.02 30.81
CA ASP A 24 -50.09 -70.56 31.86
C ASP A 24 -49.27 -70.96 33.09
N ALA A 25 -49.82 -70.73 34.30
CA ALA A 25 -49.11 -70.93 35.57
C ALA A 25 -48.61 -72.38 35.83
N ASN A 26 -49.07 -73.35 35.05
CA ASN A 26 -48.73 -74.76 35.20
C ASN A 26 -47.65 -75.25 34.21
N ILE A 27 -47.09 -74.36 33.38
CA ILE A 27 -46.06 -74.71 32.38
C ILE A 27 -44.79 -73.90 32.65
N VAL A 28 -43.64 -74.58 32.68
CA VAL A 28 -42.33 -73.91 32.79
C VAL A 28 -42.13 -73.06 31.52
N PRO A 29 -41.98 -71.73 31.65
CA PRO A 29 -41.89 -70.87 30.48
C PRO A 29 -40.58 -71.13 29.73
N PRO A 30 -40.59 -71.11 28.39
CA PRO A 30 -39.36 -71.18 27.62
C PRO A 30 -38.47 -69.98 27.96
N ILE A 31 -37.16 -70.20 27.97
CA ILE A 31 -36.17 -69.15 28.16
C ILE A 31 -35.50 -68.84 26.82
N LEU A 32 -35.36 -67.55 26.52
CA LEU A 32 -34.56 -67.09 25.40
C LEU A 32 -33.08 -67.08 25.82
N ASP A 33 -32.20 -67.57 24.95
CA ASP A 33 -30.75 -67.51 25.18
C ASP A 33 -30.28 -66.04 25.30
N PRO A 34 -29.78 -65.60 26.47
CA PRO A 34 -29.36 -64.21 26.67
C PRO A 34 -28.22 -63.80 25.74
N ALA A 35 -27.42 -64.75 25.24
CA ALA A 35 -26.25 -64.47 24.41
C ALA A 35 -26.59 -64.16 22.93
N ASN A 36 -27.81 -64.47 22.47
CA ASN A 36 -28.16 -64.45 21.04
C ASN A 36 -29.42 -63.62 20.72
N SER A 37 -29.79 -62.66 21.56
CA SER A 37 -31.04 -61.87 21.45
C SER A 37 -31.04 -60.75 20.39
N SER A 38 -29.98 -60.65 19.60
CA SER A 38 -29.87 -59.68 18.50
C SER A 38 -29.13 -60.25 17.29
N TYR A 39 -29.41 -59.69 16.11
CA TYR A 39 -28.77 -60.05 14.86
C TYR A 39 -28.42 -58.80 14.04
N ASP A 40 -27.18 -58.75 13.56
CA ASP A 40 -26.66 -57.68 12.70
C ASP A 40 -26.48 -58.19 11.26
N TYR A 41 -27.03 -57.45 10.30
CA TYR A 41 -26.85 -57.70 8.88
C TYR A 41 -26.45 -56.44 8.13
N ASN A 42 -25.51 -56.56 7.19
CA ASN A 42 -25.01 -55.44 6.40
C ASN A 42 -25.44 -55.60 4.94
N ILE A 43 -26.19 -54.63 4.40
CA ILE A 43 -26.54 -54.57 2.97
C ILE A 43 -25.51 -53.68 2.26
N PRO A 44 -24.65 -54.23 1.38
CA PRO A 44 -23.73 -53.41 0.60
C PRO A 44 -24.49 -52.54 -0.41
N ILE A 45 -24.04 -51.30 -0.57
CA ILE A 45 -24.51 -50.42 -1.64
C ILE A 45 -23.80 -50.87 -2.93
N GLN A 46 -24.56 -51.07 -4.01
CA GLN A 46 -23.99 -51.41 -5.32
C GLN A 46 -23.12 -50.26 -5.84
N LYS A 47 -21.88 -50.58 -6.19
CA LYS A 47 -20.90 -49.63 -6.72
C LYS A 47 -20.42 -50.11 -8.08
N ASP A 48 -19.95 -49.18 -8.88
CA ASP A 48 -19.33 -49.48 -10.17
C ASP A 48 -17.80 -49.45 -9.99
N CYS A 49 -17.27 -50.50 -9.35
CA CYS A 49 -15.86 -50.68 -8.96
C CYS A 49 -15.25 -51.97 -9.54
N GLY A 50 -15.83 -52.54 -10.60
CA GLY A 50 -15.36 -53.82 -11.14
C GLY A 50 -15.66 -55.02 -10.25
N SER A 51 -14.80 -56.05 -10.31
CA SER A 51 -15.05 -57.38 -9.73
C SER A 51 -14.68 -57.55 -8.25
N ASP A 52 -13.90 -56.63 -7.69
CA ASP A 52 -13.43 -56.70 -6.30
C ASP A 52 -14.25 -55.80 -5.34
N ASP A 53 -15.23 -55.05 -5.85
CA ASP A 53 -16.08 -54.09 -5.13
C ASP A 53 -15.30 -52.97 -4.40
N ILE A 54 -14.01 -52.76 -4.74
CA ILE A 54 -13.13 -51.76 -4.11
C ILE A 54 -12.74 -50.70 -5.14
N CYS A 55 -13.43 -49.55 -5.11
CA CYS A 55 -13.08 -48.44 -6.01
C CYS A 55 -11.75 -47.79 -5.61
N ILE A 56 -10.75 -47.87 -6.50
CA ILE A 56 -9.45 -47.23 -6.38
C ILE A 56 -9.39 -46.01 -7.31
N PRO A 57 -9.62 -44.79 -6.80
CA PRO A 57 -9.57 -43.59 -7.61
C PRO A 57 -8.12 -43.16 -7.87
N ASN A 58 -7.90 -42.47 -8.99
CA ASN A 58 -6.62 -41.82 -9.30
C ASN A 58 -6.85 -40.33 -9.56
N LEU A 59 -6.97 -39.59 -8.47
CA LEU A 59 -7.16 -38.14 -8.51
C LEU A 59 -5.85 -37.44 -8.90
N GLN A 60 -5.94 -36.38 -9.68
CA GLN A 60 -4.83 -35.49 -9.99
C GLN A 60 -5.30 -34.04 -9.91
N ILE A 61 -4.42 -33.15 -9.46
CA ILE A 61 -4.70 -31.73 -9.29
C ILE A 61 -3.73 -30.88 -10.11
N SER A 62 -4.28 -29.86 -10.77
CA SER A 62 -3.52 -28.80 -11.44
C SER A 62 -4.11 -27.45 -11.06
N THR A 63 -3.25 -26.44 -10.92
CA THR A 63 -3.64 -25.13 -10.42
C THR A 63 -3.04 -24.01 -11.25
N SER A 64 -3.82 -22.94 -11.43
CA SER A 64 -3.33 -21.66 -11.95
C SER A 64 -3.89 -20.51 -11.13
N LYS A 65 -3.29 -19.34 -11.28
CA LYS A 65 -3.57 -18.17 -10.45
C LYS A 65 -3.58 -16.91 -11.28
N TRP A 66 -4.37 -15.93 -10.84
CA TRP A 66 -4.30 -14.57 -11.34
C TRP A 66 -4.59 -13.57 -10.21
N PRO A 67 -3.81 -12.49 -10.06
CA PRO A 67 -2.60 -12.17 -10.82
C PRO A 67 -1.39 -12.99 -10.36
N ASP A 68 -0.29 -12.90 -11.12
CA ASP A 68 1.01 -13.46 -10.71
C ASP A 68 1.69 -12.66 -9.58
N ASP A 69 1.39 -11.36 -9.48
CA ASP A 69 1.90 -10.44 -8.46
C ASP A 69 0.74 -9.59 -7.94
N TYR A 70 0.53 -9.63 -6.63
CA TYR A 70 -0.54 -8.87 -5.98
C TYR A 70 -0.08 -7.44 -5.70
N LYS A 71 -0.43 -6.53 -6.61
CA LYS A 71 -0.13 -5.10 -6.49
C LYS A 71 -1.11 -4.40 -5.57
N VAL A 72 -0.64 -3.92 -4.41
CA VAL A 72 -1.46 -3.19 -3.44
C VAL A 72 -2.11 -1.97 -4.10
N GLY A 73 -3.43 -1.83 -3.90
CA GLY A 73 -4.26 -0.73 -4.38
C GLY A 73 -4.60 -0.72 -5.88
N LEU A 74 -3.90 -1.51 -6.72
CA LEU A 74 -4.33 -1.81 -8.10
C LEU A 74 -5.18 -3.07 -8.17
N THR A 75 -4.72 -4.12 -7.49
CA THR A 75 -5.34 -5.44 -7.58
C THR A 75 -6.52 -5.50 -6.63
N LYS A 76 -7.69 -5.87 -7.16
CA LYS A 76 -8.93 -5.96 -6.35
C LYS A 76 -9.34 -7.39 -6.02
N LYS A 77 -8.91 -8.35 -6.83
CA LYS A 77 -9.34 -9.76 -6.75
C LYS A 77 -8.16 -10.68 -7.03
N ILE A 78 -8.19 -11.83 -6.41
CA ILE A 78 -7.31 -12.97 -6.68
C ILE A 78 -8.21 -14.12 -7.14
N LEU A 79 -7.87 -14.69 -8.29
CA LEU A 79 -8.55 -15.83 -8.91
C LEU A 79 -7.64 -17.05 -8.78
N LEU A 80 -8.19 -18.14 -8.27
CA LEU A 80 -7.53 -19.44 -8.23
C LEU A 80 -8.33 -20.38 -9.13
N ASP A 81 -7.70 -20.89 -10.17
CA ASP A 81 -8.29 -21.94 -11.00
C ASP A 81 -7.70 -23.28 -10.54
N ILE A 82 -8.57 -24.19 -10.16
CA ILE A 82 -8.21 -25.50 -9.62
C ILE A 82 -8.90 -26.54 -10.48
N ASN A 83 -8.13 -27.41 -11.11
CA ASN A 83 -8.63 -28.47 -11.97
C ASN A 83 -8.29 -29.83 -11.37
N VAL A 84 -9.32 -30.64 -11.15
CA VAL A 84 -9.23 -31.97 -10.56
C VAL A 84 -9.74 -32.98 -11.57
N ILE A 85 -8.89 -33.95 -11.92
CA ILE A 85 -9.26 -35.05 -12.81
C ILE A 85 -9.19 -36.38 -12.06
N ASN A 86 -10.07 -37.31 -12.41
CA ASN A 86 -10.03 -38.68 -11.93
C ASN A 86 -9.73 -39.61 -13.11
N THR A 87 -8.56 -40.24 -13.11
CA THR A 87 -8.13 -41.17 -14.17
C THR A 87 -8.24 -42.63 -13.76
N GLY A 88 -8.76 -42.90 -12.55
CA GLY A 88 -9.01 -44.24 -12.02
C GLY A 88 -10.51 -44.53 -11.95
N GLU A 89 -10.92 -45.31 -10.96
CA GLU A 89 -12.33 -45.65 -10.73
C GLU A 89 -13.08 -44.55 -9.97
N ASN A 90 -14.38 -44.75 -9.76
CA ASN A 90 -15.26 -43.74 -9.14
C ASN A 90 -14.78 -43.28 -7.75
N ALA A 91 -14.70 -41.96 -7.56
CA ALA A 91 -14.24 -41.34 -6.32
C ALA A 91 -15.41 -40.73 -5.52
N TYR A 92 -15.77 -41.33 -4.39
CA TYR A 92 -16.92 -40.95 -3.58
C TYR A 92 -16.60 -39.85 -2.57
N ASP A 93 -17.60 -38.99 -2.30
CA ASP A 93 -17.51 -37.75 -1.50
C ASP A 93 -16.22 -36.94 -1.75
N THR A 94 -15.86 -36.76 -3.02
CA THR A 94 -14.65 -36.03 -3.40
C THR A 94 -14.80 -34.56 -3.03
N ARG A 95 -13.86 -34.04 -2.24
CA ARG A 95 -13.86 -32.68 -1.69
C ARG A 95 -12.53 -31.99 -1.91
N CYS A 96 -12.59 -30.69 -2.20
CA CYS A 96 -11.45 -29.79 -2.26
C CYS A 96 -11.51 -28.79 -1.11
N PHE A 97 -10.43 -28.70 -0.35
CA PHE A 97 -10.24 -27.80 0.78
C PHE A 97 -9.20 -26.75 0.40
N ILE A 98 -9.52 -25.47 0.57
CA ILE A 98 -8.64 -24.36 0.23
C ILE A 98 -8.47 -23.49 1.46
N GLN A 99 -7.26 -23.49 2.03
CA GLN A 99 -6.88 -22.63 3.14
C GLN A 99 -6.43 -21.27 2.60
N LEU A 100 -7.16 -20.23 2.95
CA LEU A 100 -6.83 -18.84 2.64
C LEU A 100 -5.76 -18.30 3.60
N PRO A 101 -4.85 -17.43 3.12
CA PRO A 101 -3.93 -16.69 3.97
C PRO A 101 -4.67 -15.62 4.80
N THR A 102 -4.04 -15.12 5.86
CA THR A 102 -4.62 -14.04 6.68
C THR A 102 -4.83 -12.77 5.85
N GLY A 103 -5.98 -12.10 6.04
CA GLY A 103 -6.34 -10.87 5.32
C GLY A 103 -7.02 -11.07 3.95
N VAL A 104 -7.10 -12.30 3.47
CA VAL A 104 -7.82 -12.69 2.24
C VAL A 104 -9.15 -13.34 2.59
N GLU A 105 -10.21 -12.95 1.88
CA GLU A 105 -11.55 -13.48 2.06
C GLU A 105 -12.10 -14.13 0.79
N TYR A 106 -12.94 -15.14 0.99
CA TYR A 106 -13.73 -15.76 -0.07
C TYR A 106 -14.84 -14.82 -0.55
N VAL A 107 -14.96 -14.65 -1.86
CA VAL A 107 -15.99 -13.81 -2.48
C VAL A 107 -17.05 -14.68 -3.16
N SER A 108 -16.62 -15.56 -4.06
CA SER A 108 -17.51 -16.43 -4.83
C SER A 108 -16.73 -17.58 -5.45
N SER A 109 -17.46 -18.58 -5.95
CA SER A 109 -16.90 -19.64 -6.78
C SER A 109 -17.75 -19.81 -8.04
N ASN A 110 -17.09 -20.16 -9.13
CA ASN A 110 -17.71 -20.57 -10.37
C ASN A 110 -17.18 -21.94 -10.76
N SER A 111 -17.98 -22.71 -11.48
CA SER A 111 -17.54 -23.99 -12.02
C SER A 111 -18.00 -24.16 -13.47
N SER A 112 -17.18 -24.81 -14.28
CA SER A 112 -17.51 -25.13 -15.68
C SER A 112 -18.36 -26.41 -15.83
N SER A 113 -18.60 -27.15 -14.75
CA SER A 113 -19.42 -28.36 -14.77
C SER A 113 -20.92 -28.05 -14.90
N ILE A 114 -21.63 -28.93 -15.60
CA ILE A 114 -23.10 -28.94 -15.72
C ILE A 114 -23.76 -29.24 -14.35
N MET A 115 -23.02 -29.87 -13.42
CA MET A 115 -23.47 -30.06 -12.05
C MET A 115 -23.22 -28.79 -11.23
N ASN A 116 -24.24 -28.34 -10.49
CA ASN A 116 -24.13 -27.26 -9.51
C ASN A 116 -23.14 -27.67 -8.40
N LEU A 117 -21.86 -27.36 -8.59
CA LEU A 117 -20.83 -27.56 -7.59
C LEU A 117 -21.03 -26.58 -6.43
N TYR A 118 -20.90 -27.06 -5.20
CA TYR A 118 -21.19 -26.29 -4.00
C TYR A 118 -19.89 -26.03 -3.22
N CYS A 119 -19.50 -24.76 -3.13
CA CYS A 119 -18.31 -24.30 -2.39
C CYS A 119 -18.70 -23.28 -1.31
N ASN A 120 -18.36 -23.56 -0.06
CA ASN A 120 -18.66 -22.67 1.06
C ASN A 120 -17.51 -22.64 2.06
N LEU A 121 -17.49 -21.58 2.87
CA LEU A 121 -16.62 -21.56 4.04
C LEU A 121 -17.06 -22.63 5.03
N MET A 122 -16.09 -23.38 5.55
CA MET A 122 -16.33 -24.45 6.53
C MET A 122 -17.08 -23.92 7.76
N LYS A 123 -16.73 -22.69 8.18
CA LYS A 123 -17.48 -21.86 9.13
C LYS A 123 -17.34 -20.40 8.71
N PRO A 124 -18.25 -19.49 9.12
CA PRO A 124 -18.18 -18.08 8.75
C PRO A 124 -16.87 -17.38 9.14
N SER A 125 -16.24 -17.80 10.24
CA SER A 125 -14.94 -17.30 10.71
C SER A 125 -13.74 -18.12 10.22
N ASP A 126 -13.98 -19.26 9.56
CA ASP A 126 -12.90 -20.11 9.10
C ASP A 126 -12.32 -19.55 7.79
N ARG A 127 -11.04 -19.80 7.60
CA ARG A 127 -10.31 -19.45 6.37
C ARG A 127 -10.26 -20.62 5.39
N ILE A 128 -11.10 -21.64 5.58
CA ILE A 128 -11.11 -22.86 4.77
C ILE A 128 -12.36 -22.87 3.93
N ILE A 129 -12.20 -22.85 2.61
CA ILE A 129 -13.28 -23.11 1.65
C ILE A 129 -13.33 -24.61 1.40
N VAL A 130 -14.53 -25.19 1.44
CA VAL A 130 -14.78 -26.59 1.11
C VAL A 130 -15.69 -26.64 -0.11
N CYS A 131 -15.21 -27.25 -1.18
CA CYS A 131 -15.93 -27.51 -2.42
C CYS A 131 -16.25 -29.00 -2.54
N GLN A 132 -17.51 -29.34 -2.77
CA GLN A 132 -17.92 -30.70 -3.12
C GLN A 132 -17.73 -30.89 -4.64
N LEU A 133 -16.90 -31.86 -5.04
CA LEU A 133 -16.54 -32.10 -6.44
C LEU A 133 -17.34 -33.23 -7.09
N GLY A 134 -17.86 -34.14 -6.28
CA GLY A 134 -18.70 -35.22 -6.77
C GLY A 134 -18.89 -36.32 -5.72
N ASN A 135 -20.03 -37.00 -5.80
CA ASN A 135 -20.32 -38.16 -4.98
C ASN A 135 -21.17 -39.19 -5.76
N PRO A 136 -20.53 -39.98 -6.65
CA PRO A 136 -19.10 -39.98 -6.96
C PRO A 136 -18.67 -38.92 -7.99
N LEU A 137 -17.39 -38.54 -7.96
CA LEU A 137 -16.66 -38.02 -9.11
C LEU A 137 -16.30 -39.22 -9.99
N LEU A 138 -16.92 -39.27 -11.17
CA LEU A 138 -16.84 -40.44 -12.05
C LEU A 138 -15.43 -40.70 -12.58
N ALA A 139 -15.18 -41.95 -13.00
CA ALA A 139 -14.00 -42.30 -13.79
C ALA A 139 -13.91 -41.41 -15.05
N ASN A 140 -12.70 -40.95 -15.37
CA ASN A 140 -12.42 -39.94 -16.41
C ASN A 140 -13.12 -38.58 -16.19
N GLY A 141 -13.64 -38.34 -14.99
CA GLY A 141 -14.26 -37.07 -14.61
C GLY A 141 -13.24 -35.95 -14.57
N ASN A 142 -13.65 -34.76 -15.01
CA ASN A 142 -12.84 -33.56 -15.02
C ASN A 142 -13.66 -32.38 -14.47
N ILE A 143 -13.19 -31.79 -13.37
CA ILE A 143 -13.86 -30.68 -12.69
C ILE A 143 -12.90 -29.51 -12.59
N SER A 144 -13.30 -28.37 -13.15
CA SER A 144 -12.60 -27.10 -12.97
C SER A 144 -13.42 -26.16 -12.07
N LEU A 145 -12.75 -25.66 -11.05
CA LEU A 145 -13.23 -24.69 -10.06
C LEU A 145 -12.49 -23.38 -10.26
N GLN A 146 -13.21 -22.28 -10.24
CA GLN A 146 -12.65 -20.95 -10.17
C GLN A 146 -13.08 -20.28 -8.87
N ILE A 147 -12.11 -19.96 -8.02
CA ILE A 147 -12.32 -19.40 -6.69
C ILE A 147 -11.92 -17.93 -6.72
N HIS A 148 -12.89 -17.06 -6.43
CA HIS A 148 -12.70 -15.61 -6.37
C HIS A 148 -12.48 -15.22 -4.92
N THR A 149 -11.36 -14.54 -4.67
CA THR A 149 -11.01 -14.03 -3.35
C THR A 149 -10.62 -12.55 -3.45
N ALA A 150 -10.65 -11.85 -2.32
CA ALA A 150 -10.27 -10.44 -2.24
C ALA A 150 -9.54 -10.15 -0.92
N VAL A 151 -8.59 -9.23 -0.95
CA VAL A 151 -7.98 -8.69 0.27
C VAL A 151 -8.86 -7.55 0.77
N LYS A 152 -9.48 -7.71 1.94
CA LYS A 152 -10.25 -6.62 2.58
C LYS A 152 -9.38 -5.71 3.42
N ASN A 153 -8.36 -6.24 4.08
CA ASN A 153 -7.52 -5.48 4.98
C ASN A 153 -6.04 -5.86 4.80
N TYR A 154 -5.31 -5.01 4.05
CA TYR A 154 -3.87 -5.18 3.84
C TYR A 154 -3.06 -5.16 5.15
N SER A 155 -3.57 -4.49 6.19
CA SER A 155 -2.91 -4.46 7.51
C SER A 155 -3.04 -5.77 8.29
N ALA A 156 -3.96 -6.63 7.88
CA ALA A 156 -4.20 -7.95 8.46
C ALA A 156 -3.50 -9.08 7.69
N ILE A 157 -2.87 -8.78 6.55
CA ILE A 157 -1.94 -9.72 5.91
C ILE A 157 -0.81 -9.97 6.91
N GLU A 158 -0.39 -11.23 7.06
CA GLU A 158 0.63 -11.65 8.02
C GLU A 158 1.92 -12.16 7.35
N SER A 159 1.90 -12.38 6.04
CA SER A 159 3.02 -12.96 5.30
C SER A 159 3.09 -12.44 3.86
N ASP A 160 4.31 -12.40 3.33
CA ASP A 160 4.62 -12.25 1.91
C ASP A 160 5.57 -13.39 1.53
N PRO A 161 5.20 -14.26 0.57
CA PRO A 161 4.01 -14.21 -0.30
C PRO A 161 2.69 -14.59 0.39
N LEU A 162 1.57 -14.33 -0.31
CA LEU A 162 0.27 -14.93 0.01
C LEU A 162 0.33 -16.43 -0.35
N LEU A 163 0.04 -17.28 0.64
CA LEU A 163 0.08 -18.74 0.51
C LEU A 163 -1.33 -19.31 0.62
N PHE A 164 -1.74 -20.02 -0.42
CA PHE A 164 -2.99 -20.77 -0.45
C PHE A 164 -2.66 -22.26 -0.46
N PHE A 165 -3.12 -23.00 0.55
CA PHE A 165 -2.93 -24.45 0.59
C PHE A 165 -4.18 -25.15 0.10
N ILE A 166 -4.03 -26.06 -0.85
CA ILE A 166 -5.13 -26.80 -1.47
C ILE A 166 -4.96 -28.27 -1.17
N ASN A 167 -6.02 -28.91 -0.73
CA ASN A 167 -6.07 -30.34 -0.43
C ASN A 167 -7.30 -30.97 -1.09
N VAL A 168 -7.12 -32.08 -1.81
CA VAL A 168 -8.20 -32.86 -2.42
C VAL A 168 -8.22 -34.26 -1.82
N THR A 169 -9.40 -34.69 -1.39
CA THR A 169 -9.61 -35.99 -0.75
C THR A 169 -10.89 -36.65 -1.26
N SER A 170 -10.93 -37.98 -1.22
CA SER A 170 -12.14 -38.80 -1.38
C SER A 170 -12.34 -39.68 -0.14
N ASP A 171 -13.55 -40.20 0.05
CA ASP A 171 -13.83 -41.14 1.15
C ASP A 171 -13.52 -42.61 0.76
N ASN A 172 -13.01 -42.87 -0.45
CA ASN A 172 -12.60 -44.19 -0.89
C ASN A 172 -11.54 -44.81 0.04
N PRO A 173 -11.59 -46.15 0.25
CA PRO A 173 -10.55 -46.85 0.98
C PRO A 173 -9.19 -46.69 0.28
N ASN A 174 -8.12 -46.52 1.06
CA ASN A 174 -6.75 -46.32 0.56
C ASN A 174 -6.55 -45.08 -0.34
N SER A 175 -7.48 -44.13 -0.38
CA SER A 175 -7.29 -42.90 -1.12
C SER A 175 -6.15 -42.05 -0.55
N THR A 176 -5.31 -41.53 -1.44
CA THR A 176 -4.23 -40.60 -1.08
C THR A 176 -4.76 -39.17 -1.05
N LYS A 177 -4.31 -38.40 -0.05
CA LYS A 177 -4.60 -36.97 0.02
C LYS A 177 -3.65 -36.23 -0.92
N LEU A 178 -4.21 -35.46 -1.85
CA LEU A 178 -3.41 -34.63 -2.76
C LEU A 178 -3.30 -33.24 -2.20
N THR A 179 -2.07 -32.74 -2.09
CA THR A 179 -1.81 -31.39 -1.58
C THR A 179 -1.00 -30.60 -2.60
N THR A 180 -1.36 -29.33 -2.78
CA THR A 180 -0.59 -28.36 -3.57
C THR A 180 -0.73 -26.97 -2.96
N GLU A 181 0.11 -26.05 -3.39
CA GLU A 181 0.09 -24.67 -2.91
C GLU A 181 0.11 -23.69 -4.08
N ILE A 182 -0.56 -22.55 -3.89
CA ILE A 182 -0.48 -21.40 -4.79
C ILE A 182 0.21 -20.27 -4.03
N VAL A 183 1.26 -19.72 -4.65
CA VAL A 183 2.09 -18.67 -4.07
C VAL A 183 1.93 -17.40 -4.90
N ILE A 184 1.51 -16.31 -4.26
CA ILE A 184 1.35 -14.99 -4.92
C ILE A 184 2.17 -13.95 -4.14
N PRO A 185 3.29 -13.46 -4.70
CA PRO A 185 4.05 -12.34 -4.15
C PRO A 185 3.21 -11.08 -3.98
N ILE A 186 3.60 -10.23 -3.03
CA ILE A 186 2.96 -8.94 -2.80
C ILE A 186 3.93 -7.81 -3.19
N SER A 187 3.43 -6.84 -3.94
CA SER A 187 4.20 -5.64 -4.29
C SER A 187 3.45 -4.35 -3.97
N SER A 188 4.20 -3.32 -3.59
CA SER A 188 3.69 -1.99 -3.25
C SER A 188 4.57 -0.93 -3.90
N SER A 189 3.94 0.07 -4.52
CA SER A 189 4.60 1.07 -5.34
C SER A 189 3.93 2.44 -5.15
N PRO A 190 4.11 3.10 -4.00
CA PRO A 190 3.64 4.47 -3.83
C PRO A 190 4.40 5.38 -4.81
N GLU A 191 3.73 6.39 -5.37
CA GLU A 191 4.33 7.33 -6.33
C GLU A 191 4.04 8.75 -5.88
N LEU A 192 5.09 9.47 -5.47
CA LEU A 192 4.96 10.80 -4.91
C LEU A 192 5.35 11.87 -5.92
N VAL A 193 4.53 12.92 -5.98
CA VAL A 193 4.80 14.13 -6.74
C VAL A 193 4.89 15.31 -5.78
N LEU A 194 6.01 16.03 -5.83
CA LEU A 194 6.24 17.22 -5.04
C LEU A 194 6.24 18.46 -5.94
N ILE A 195 5.34 19.39 -5.67
CA ILE A 195 5.16 20.64 -6.40
C ILE A 195 5.31 21.79 -5.40
N GLY A 196 5.86 22.93 -5.79
CA GLY A 196 5.93 24.08 -4.90
C GLY A 196 5.64 25.38 -5.61
N VAL A 197 5.04 26.29 -4.86
CA VAL A 197 4.62 27.62 -5.29
C VAL A 197 5.02 28.63 -4.22
N VAL A 198 5.29 29.86 -4.63
CA VAL A 198 5.67 30.96 -3.73
C VAL A 198 4.68 32.11 -3.83
N LYS A 199 4.41 32.78 -2.71
CA LYS A 199 3.61 34.01 -2.68
C LYS A 199 4.32 35.08 -1.83
N PRO A 200 4.52 36.30 -2.34
CA PRO A 200 4.37 36.69 -3.75
C PRO A 200 5.42 36.03 -4.65
N GLU A 201 5.12 35.83 -5.93
CA GLU A 201 6.06 35.20 -6.89
C GLU A 201 7.23 36.13 -7.28
N GLN A 202 6.97 37.43 -7.30
CA GLN A 202 7.93 38.47 -7.64
C GLN A 202 7.70 39.69 -6.75
N ILE A 203 8.79 40.37 -6.39
CA ILE A 203 8.75 41.71 -5.82
C ILE A 203 9.40 42.65 -6.82
N VAL A 204 8.70 43.73 -7.16
CA VAL A 204 9.24 44.78 -8.04
C VAL A 204 9.50 46.02 -7.20
N SER A 205 10.71 46.57 -7.35
CA SER A 205 11.07 47.87 -6.78
C SER A 205 10.64 48.98 -7.72
N ASP A 206 9.61 49.75 -7.37
CA ASP A 206 9.32 50.99 -8.09
C ASP A 206 10.31 52.07 -7.60
N THR A 207 11.15 52.55 -8.50
CA THR A 207 12.11 53.64 -8.23
C THR A 207 11.64 54.98 -8.78
N SER A 208 10.46 55.02 -9.41
CA SER A 208 9.77 56.22 -9.83
C SER A 208 8.69 56.59 -8.83
N ASP A 209 8.92 57.68 -8.12
CA ASP A 209 7.95 58.47 -7.35
C ASP A 209 7.60 58.05 -5.91
N GLN A 210 7.51 59.11 -5.09
CA GLN A 210 7.26 59.15 -3.65
C GLN A 210 5.85 58.70 -3.24
N THR A 211 5.27 57.71 -3.91
CA THR A 211 3.93 57.22 -3.59
C THR A 211 3.92 55.70 -3.53
N PHE A 212 3.81 55.17 -2.31
CA PHE A 212 3.58 53.76 -2.02
C PHE A 212 2.51 53.15 -2.94
N VAL A 213 2.91 52.32 -3.90
CA VAL A 213 1.98 51.51 -4.69
C VAL A 213 1.78 50.15 -4.02
N ARG A 214 0.63 50.07 -3.34
CA ARG A 214 -0.28 48.91 -3.20
C ARG A 214 0.32 47.50 -3.24
N TYR A 215 1.01 47.13 -2.17
CA TYR A 215 0.56 46.00 -1.36
C TYR A 215 0.28 46.59 0.01
N THR A 216 -0.97 46.50 0.48
CA THR A 216 -1.36 47.05 1.78
C THR A 216 -0.69 46.27 2.90
N THR A 217 0.54 46.62 3.23
CA THR A 217 1.14 46.32 4.54
C THR A 217 0.50 47.25 5.55
N THR A 218 -0.42 46.71 6.34
CA THR A 218 -1.06 47.44 7.46
C THR A 218 -0.14 47.59 8.67
N SER A 219 1.13 47.19 8.59
CA SER A 219 2.13 47.37 9.65
C SER A 219 3.09 48.50 9.30
N LYS A 220 3.39 49.36 10.28
CA LYS A 220 4.41 50.41 10.25
C LYS A 220 5.86 49.90 10.07
N THR A 221 6.05 48.71 9.50
CA THR A 221 7.34 48.03 9.31
C THR A 221 7.46 47.57 7.86
N ASP A 222 8.63 47.77 7.25
CA ASP A 222 9.00 47.43 5.86
C ASP A 222 9.14 45.91 5.61
N ASP A 223 8.27 45.13 6.24
CA ASP A 223 8.31 43.68 6.31
C ASP A 223 7.33 43.07 5.31
N LEU A 224 7.82 42.19 4.44
CA LEU A 224 6.96 41.47 3.50
C LEU A 224 6.94 39.98 3.82
N GLU A 225 5.74 39.43 4.02
CA GLU A 225 5.56 37.99 4.22
C GLU A 225 5.76 37.24 2.89
N ILE A 226 6.63 36.24 2.92
CA ILE A 226 6.90 35.30 1.85
C ILE A 226 6.46 33.92 2.31
N VAL A 227 5.64 33.27 1.51
CA VAL A 227 5.10 31.94 1.81
C VAL A 227 5.47 30.97 0.69
N HIS A 228 6.29 29.98 1.01
CA HIS A 228 6.53 28.84 0.13
C HIS A 228 5.58 27.72 0.52
N THR A 229 4.76 27.27 -0.43
CA THR A 229 3.84 26.15 -0.24
C THR A 229 4.30 24.98 -1.08
N TYR A 230 4.65 23.87 -0.42
CA TYR A 230 4.99 22.61 -1.08
C TYR A 230 3.81 21.64 -0.98
N THR A 231 3.30 21.21 -2.12
CA THR A 231 2.25 20.20 -2.23
C THR A 231 2.90 18.85 -2.49
N LEU A 232 2.77 17.93 -1.54
CA LEU A 232 3.12 16.53 -1.70
C LEU A 232 1.84 15.75 -2.04
N HIS A 233 1.81 15.09 -3.18
CA HIS A 233 0.66 14.33 -3.66
C HIS A 233 1.04 12.89 -3.98
N ASN A 234 0.25 11.92 -3.51
CA ASN A 234 0.43 10.51 -3.86
C ASN A 234 -0.40 10.17 -5.09
N LYS A 235 0.25 10.08 -6.26
CA LYS A 235 -0.33 9.62 -7.52
C LYS A 235 -0.29 8.10 -7.67
N GLY A 236 0.50 7.44 -6.83
CA GLY A 236 0.77 6.03 -6.98
C GLY A 236 -0.40 5.14 -6.61
N PRO A 237 -0.34 3.88 -7.03
CA PRO A 237 -1.36 2.90 -6.75
C PRO A 237 -1.50 2.48 -5.29
N SER A 238 -0.54 2.76 -4.42
CA SER A 238 -0.53 2.33 -3.02
C SER A 238 -0.25 3.48 -2.05
N ASP A 239 -0.71 3.35 -0.81
CA ASP A 239 -0.45 4.35 0.22
C ASP A 239 1.05 4.44 0.53
N ALA A 240 1.53 5.66 0.81
CA ALA A 240 2.89 5.90 1.30
C ALA A 240 2.86 6.03 2.82
N LYS A 241 3.83 5.41 3.51
CA LYS A 241 3.96 5.49 4.96
C LYS A 241 5.29 6.11 5.37
N ARG A 242 5.30 6.88 6.45
CA ARG A 242 6.47 7.58 6.98
C ARG A 242 7.25 8.29 5.87
N THR A 243 6.59 9.19 5.16
CA THR A 243 7.28 9.98 4.13
C THR A 243 8.04 11.11 4.78
N GLU A 244 9.33 11.23 4.45
CA GLU A 244 10.18 12.31 4.89
C GLU A 244 10.25 13.37 3.79
N VAL A 245 9.91 14.62 4.13
CA VAL A 245 10.07 15.78 3.26
C VAL A 245 11.16 16.67 3.85
N LYS A 246 12.24 16.87 3.10
CA LYS A 246 13.36 17.73 3.48
C LYS A 246 13.27 19.05 2.72
N LEU A 247 13.17 20.16 3.44
CA LEU A 247 13.21 21.52 2.90
C LEU A 247 14.53 22.18 3.27
N MET A 248 15.21 22.75 2.29
CA MET A 248 16.44 23.52 2.46
C MET A 248 16.15 24.99 2.17
N TRP A 249 16.28 25.80 3.21
CA TRP A 249 15.95 27.21 3.18
C TRP A 249 17.21 28.08 3.26
N PRO A 250 17.42 29.03 2.33
CA PRO A 250 18.58 29.89 2.33
C PRO A 250 18.55 30.85 3.52
N MET A 251 19.48 30.67 4.46
CA MET A 251 19.78 31.66 5.49
C MET A 251 20.79 32.63 4.90
N LEU A 252 20.32 33.76 4.42
CA LEU A 252 21.18 34.77 3.81
C LEU A 252 21.57 35.81 4.85
N PRO A 253 22.80 35.81 5.37
CA PRO A 253 23.27 36.91 6.20
C PRO A 253 23.66 38.09 5.30
N LEU A 254 23.16 39.28 5.64
CA LEU A 254 23.69 40.52 5.09
C LEU A 254 24.95 40.89 5.87
N THR A 255 26.11 40.41 5.43
CA THR A 255 27.38 40.78 6.06
C THR A 255 27.79 42.20 5.67
N GLY A 256 28.03 43.03 6.68
CA GLY A 256 28.59 44.37 6.49
C GLY A 256 28.93 45.14 7.78
N PHE A 257 28.26 44.91 8.91
CA PHE A 257 28.67 45.50 10.19
C PHE A 257 28.34 44.54 11.34
N ASN A 258 28.67 44.92 12.58
CA ASN A 258 28.70 44.10 13.81
C ASN A 258 27.42 43.32 14.18
N GLU A 259 26.38 43.31 13.34
CA GLU A 259 25.12 42.60 13.51
C GLU A 259 24.82 41.72 12.27
N GLN A 260 24.66 40.42 12.49
CA GLN A 260 24.24 39.46 11.46
C GLN A 260 22.72 39.59 11.23
N ILE A 261 22.29 40.45 10.31
CA ILE A 261 20.87 40.59 9.97
C ILE A 261 20.54 39.61 8.82
N PRO A 262 19.68 38.60 9.05
CA PRO A 262 19.25 37.70 7.99
C PRO A 262 18.27 38.39 7.03
N LEU A 263 18.39 38.12 5.73
CA LEU A 263 17.49 38.62 4.68
C LEU A 263 16.04 38.15 4.90
N LEU A 264 15.91 36.86 5.23
CA LEU A 264 14.67 36.18 5.55
C LEU A 264 14.70 35.82 7.03
N TYR A 265 13.75 36.36 7.78
CA TYR A 265 13.66 36.18 9.22
C TYR A 265 12.25 35.77 9.65
N GLY A 266 12.03 35.49 10.93
CA GLY A 266 10.72 35.02 11.40
C GLY A 266 10.32 33.67 10.81
N ILE A 267 11.31 32.80 10.56
CA ILE A 267 11.07 31.48 9.96
C ILE A 267 10.67 30.49 11.05
N ASP A 268 9.37 30.25 11.15
CA ASP A 268 8.77 29.25 12.04
C ASP A 268 8.85 27.83 11.46
N LEU A 269 8.40 26.86 12.26
CA LEU A 269 8.20 25.50 11.79
C LEU A 269 7.19 25.49 10.63
N PRO A 270 7.42 24.70 9.56
CA PRO A 270 6.46 24.57 8.48
C PRO A 270 5.11 24.09 9.00
N ASN A 271 4.04 24.73 8.56
CA ASN A 271 2.68 24.31 8.86
C ASN A 271 2.26 23.20 7.88
N ILE A 272 1.75 22.09 8.41
CA ILE A 272 1.28 20.95 7.61
C ILE A 272 -0.24 20.99 7.56
N ILE A 273 -0.80 21.02 6.35
CA ILE A 273 -2.23 21.06 6.10
C ILE A 273 -2.61 19.87 5.23
N ARG A 274 -3.43 18.95 5.77
CA ARG A 274 -4.05 17.87 5.00
C ARG A 274 -5.26 18.41 4.24
N VAL A 275 -5.28 18.22 2.93
CA VAL A 275 -6.38 18.71 2.07
C VAL A 275 -7.69 17.96 2.36
N SER A 276 -7.61 16.64 2.56
CA SER A 276 -8.80 15.79 2.71
C SER A 276 -9.18 15.45 4.16
N ASP A 277 -8.24 15.55 5.11
CA ASP A 277 -8.51 15.25 6.53
C ASP A 277 -7.73 16.17 7.48
N PRO A 278 -8.26 17.36 7.80
CA PRO A 278 -7.57 18.35 8.63
C PRO A 278 -7.35 17.92 10.09
N LYS A 279 -8.05 16.89 10.59
CA LYS A 279 -8.04 16.51 12.01
C LYS A 279 -7.10 15.34 12.34
N ALA A 280 -6.67 14.58 11.34
CA ALA A 280 -5.73 13.48 11.50
C ALA A 280 -4.26 13.92 11.49
N ASN A 281 -3.83 14.79 12.41
CA ASN A 281 -2.46 15.33 12.37
C ASN A 281 -1.50 14.59 13.33
N LYS A 282 -0.92 13.48 12.86
CA LYS A 282 0.29 12.88 13.44
C LYS A 282 1.58 13.38 12.79
N ASP A 283 1.45 14.21 11.75
CA ASP A 283 2.57 14.71 10.97
C ASP A 283 3.35 15.75 11.78
N ARG A 284 4.68 15.78 11.64
CA ARG A 284 5.54 16.66 12.45
C ARG A 284 6.69 17.20 11.62
N CYS A 285 7.01 18.48 11.81
CA CYS A 285 8.22 19.07 11.27
C CYS A 285 9.23 19.34 12.39
N HIS A 286 10.50 19.16 12.06
CA HIS A 286 11.64 19.47 12.93
C HIS A 286 12.61 20.39 12.19
N ILE A 287 13.28 21.25 12.95
CA ILE A 287 14.33 22.13 12.45
C ILE A 287 15.67 21.49 12.79
N TYR A 288 16.53 21.34 11.78
CA TYR A 288 17.91 20.94 11.94
C TYR A 288 18.78 22.14 11.58
N SER A 289 19.41 22.74 12.60
CA SER A 289 20.51 23.68 12.38
C SER A 289 21.79 22.88 12.20
N SER A 290 22.56 23.20 11.16
CA SER A 290 23.98 22.84 11.16
C SER A 290 24.59 23.50 12.40
N SER A 291 25.15 22.70 13.30
CA SER A 291 25.84 23.17 14.51
C SER A 291 26.81 24.31 14.17
N THR A 292 26.65 25.46 14.82
CA THR A 292 27.68 26.49 15.07
C THR A 292 28.70 26.68 13.94
N TYR A 293 28.31 27.35 12.85
CA TYR A 293 29.29 28.00 11.97
C TYR A 293 29.12 29.50 12.05
N GLN A 294 30.17 30.19 12.49
CA GLN A 294 30.28 31.63 12.36
C GLN A 294 30.32 31.93 10.86
N ILE A 295 29.29 32.61 10.37
CA ILE A 295 29.29 33.15 9.01
C ILE A 295 30.59 33.93 8.82
N PRO A 296 31.43 33.61 7.81
CA PRO A 296 32.66 34.35 7.58
C PRO A 296 32.34 35.83 7.38
N ARG A 297 33.01 36.71 8.14
CA ARG A 297 32.93 38.16 7.95
C ARG A 297 33.43 38.48 6.55
N ILE A 298 32.51 38.80 5.64
CA ILE A 298 32.86 39.37 4.34
C ILE A 298 33.13 40.85 4.59
N GLU A 299 34.34 41.31 4.29
CA GLU A 299 34.68 42.74 4.34
C GLU A 299 33.77 43.54 3.40
N ASN A 300 33.48 44.79 3.78
CA ASN A 300 32.49 45.74 3.22
C ASN A 300 32.65 46.14 1.74
N ASP A 301 33.28 45.31 0.92
CA ASP A 301 33.54 45.57 -0.48
C ASP A 301 32.33 45.18 -1.33
N ARG A 302 31.54 46.19 -1.74
CA ARG A 302 30.37 46.05 -2.64
C ARG A 302 30.72 45.29 -3.92
N SER A 303 31.97 45.32 -4.37
CA SER A 303 32.43 44.61 -5.58
C SER A 303 32.54 43.09 -5.40
N LYS A 304 32.69 42.60 -4.16
CA LYS A 304 32.87 41.16 -3.86
C LYS A 304 31.57 40.42 -3.53
N PHE A 305 30.47 41.15 -3.30
CA PHE A 305 29.16 40.57 -2.98
C PHE A 305 28.67 39.56 -4.05
N PRO A 306 28.73 39.87 -5.36
CA PRO A 306 28.37 38.90 -6.40
C PRO A 306 29.31 37.69 -6.44
N SER A 307 30.62 37.93 -6.29
CA SER A 307 31.66 36.88 -6.36
C SER A 307 31.59 35.86 -5.22
N PHE A 308 31.02 36.23 -4.06
CA PHE A 308 30.77 35.29 -2.96
C PHE A 308 29.77 34.21 -3.36
N PHE A 309 28.67 34.59 -4.00
CA PHE A 309 27.65 33.64 -4.46
C PHE A 309 28.11 32.82 -5.67
N GLU A 310 28.94 33.39 -6.54
CA GLU A 310 29.53 32.65 -7.67
C GLU A 310 30.41 31.46 -7.22
N LYS A 311 31.06 31.55 -6.04
CA LYS A 311 31.86 30.45 -5.48
C LYS A 311 31.04 29.22 -5.06
N PHE A 312 29.72 29.36 -4.87
CA PHE A 312 28.83 28.28 -4.46
C PHE A 312 27.97 27.74 -5.60
N ARG A 313 28.34 28.02 -6.86
CA ARG A 313 27.65 27.52 -8.06
C ARG A 313 27.88 26.02 -8.22
N PRO A 314 26.83 25.17 -8.29
CA PRO A 314 27.01 23.76 -8.62
C PRO A 314 27.31 23.58 -10.11
N THR A 315 28.14 22.58 -10.44
CA THR A 315 28.34 22.08 -11.81
C THR A 315 27.06 21.39 -12.29
N MET A 316 26.30 22.03 -13.18
CA MET A 316 25.04 21.50 -13.69
C MET A 316 25.29 20.40 -14.75
N THR A 317 24.80 19.20 -14.49
CA THR A 317 24.53 18.17 -15.51
C THR A 317 23.10 17.69 -15.31
N ASN A 318 22.18 18.23 -16.13
CA ASN A 318 21.00 17.57 -16.72
C ASN A 318 19.94 18.61 -17.14
N ASN A 319 19.29 18.29 -18.26
CA ASN A 319 18.30 19.10 -18.95
C ASN A 319 17.05 19.32 -18.09
N PHE A 320 16.70 20.59 -17.82
CA PHE A 320 15.44 20.96 -17.16
C PHE A 320 14.60 21.83 -18.10
N ILE A 321 13.32 21.49 -18.21
CA ILE A 321 12.32 22.25 -18.96
C ILE A 321 11.88 23.43 -18.10
N LEU A 322 12.31 24.63 -18.49
CA LEU A 322 11.74 25.89 -18.04
C LEU A 322 10.36 26.02 -18.68
N GLN A 323 9.29 26.12 -17.90
CA GLN A 323 8.10 26.81 -18.40
C GLN A 323 8.37 28.31 -18.31
N GLU A 324 9.13 28.82 -19.29
CA GLU A 324 9.07 30.25 -19.62
C GLU A 324 7.66 30.53 -20.13
N GLN A 325 6.83 31.20 -19.32
CA GLN A 325 5.67 31.86 -19.88
C GLN A 325 6.21 32.97 -20.79
N SER A 326 5.97 32.80 -22.09
CA SER A 326 6.36 33.70 -23.16
C SER A 326 5.87 35.12 -22.86
N SER A 327 6.78 35.97 -22.39
CA SER A 327 6.68 37.41 -22.55
C SER A 327 7.95 37.86 -23.24
N ASN A 328 7.78 38.36 -24.46
CA ASN A 328 8.85 38.87 -25.32
C ASN A 328 9.43 40.16 -24.73
N ASP A 329 10.31 40.06 -23.73
CA ASP A 329 11.15 41.19 -23.35
C ASP A 329 12.60 40.76 -23.17
N ARG A 330 13.37 40.93 -24.25
CA ARG A 330 14.82 40.82 -24.26
C ARG A 330 15.42 42.03 -23.55
N SER A 331 15.62 41.93 -22.25
CA SER A 331 16.64 42.71 -21.55
C SER A 331 17.64 41.75 -20.90
N GLN A 332 18.86 41.73 -21.46
CA GLN A 332 20.01 40.99 -20.93
C GLN A 332 20.44 41.61 -19.60
N GLY A 333 19.87 41.13 -18.49
CA GLY A 333 20.44 41.25 -17.15
C GLY A 333 20.70 39.84 -16.61
N SER A 334 21.95 39.48 -16.35
CA SER A 334 22.27 38.17 -15.76
C SER A 334 21.72 38.11 -14.33
N SER A 335 20.57 37.49 -14.12
CA SER A 335 20.02 37.23 -12.79
C SER A 335 20.99 36.34 -11.99
N LEU A 336 21.31 36.69 -10.75
CA LEU A 336 22.19 35.89 -9.90
C LEU A 336 21.35 34.95 -9.00
N PRO A 337 21.34 33.64 -9.26
CA PRO A 337 20.64 32.69 -8.40
C PRO A 337 21.42 32.46 -7.11
N ILE A 338 20.75 32.75 -6.00
CA ILE A 338 21.18 32.48 -4.66
C ILE A 338 20.67 31.10 -4.27
N TYR A 339 21.54 30.10 -4.45
CA TYR A 339 21.29 28.75 -3.99
C TYR A 339 21.66 28.59 -2.52
N CYS A 340 20.87 27.77 -1.85
CA CYS A 340 21.22 27.25 -0.54
C CYS A 340 22.17 26.06 -0.70
N HIS A 341 23.43 26.18 -0.28
CA HIS A 341 24.37 25.04 -0.22
C HIS A 341 25.11 24.98 1.13
N GLY A 342 25.19 23.77 1.71
CA GLY A 342 25.96 23.51 2.92
C GLY A 342 25.47 24.29 4.16
N PRO A 343 26.38 24.94 4.92
CA PRO A 343 26.08 25.52 6.24
C PRO A 343 25.24 26.81 6.19
N LEU A 344 24.99 27.36 5.00
CA LEU A 344 24.14 28.55 4.80
C LEU A 344 22.64 28.19 4.69
N CYS A 345 22.29 26.94 4.98
CA CYS A 345 20.94 26.41 4.89
C CYS A 345 20.34 26.10 6.25
N LYS A 346 19.14 26.60 6.50
CA LYS A 346 18.25 26.02 7.50
C LYS A 346 17.57 24.82 6.89
N THR A 347 17.70 23.65 7.52
CA THR A 347 17.04 22.44 7.04
C THR A 347 15.80 22.17 7.90
N PHE A 348 14.67 21.94 7.24
CA PHE A 348 13.43 21.47 7.87
C PHE A 348 13.15 20.06 7.39
N ILE A 349 12.81 19.17 8.31
CA ILE A 349 12.41 17.79 7.97
C ILE A 349 11.01 17.57 8.50
N CYS A 350 10.08 17.29 7.61
CA CYS A 350 8.69 16.99 7.91
C CYS A 350 8.42 15.50 7.69
N TYR A 351 7.87 14.84 8.70
CA TYR A 351 7.46 13.45 8.65
C TYR A 351 5.94 13.39 8.46
N ILE A 352 5.53 12.80 7.34
CA ILE A 352 4.13 12.53 7.01
C ILE A 352 3.85 11.06 7.34
N ASP A 353 2.93 10.79 8.27
CA ASP A 353 2.70 9.45 8.83
C ASP A 353 2.13 8.49 7.78
N THR A 354 0.92 8.74 7.29
CA THR A 354 0.34 7.98 6.17
C THR A 354 -0.25 8.96 5.16
N LEU A 355 0.14 8.80 3.89
CA LEU A 355 -0.39 9.55 2.76
C LEU A 355 -1.13 8.59 1.83
N PRO A 356 -2.47 8.51 1.94
CA PRO A 356 -3.26 7.59 1.15
C PRO A 356 -3.21 7.90 -0.36
N ILE A 357 -3.58 6.92 -1.18
CA ILE A 357 -3.71 7.09 -2.64
C ILE A 357 -4.59 8.30 -2.97
N GLY A 358 -4.15 9.14 -3.91
CA GLY A 358 -4.90 10.30 -4.39
C GLY A 358 -4.99 11.47 -3.40
N HIS A 359 -4.37 11.36 -2.23
CA HIS A 359 -4.39 12.42 -1.22
C HIS A 359 -3.18 13.36 -1.34
N SER A 360 -3.37 14.58 -0.82
CA SER A 360 -2.34 15.62 -0.83
C SER A 360 -2.15 16.24 0.55
N VAL A 361 -0.91 16.62 0.83
CA VAL A 361 -0.51 17.41 1.99
C VAL A 361 0.20 18.67 1.50
N LEU A 362 -0.15 19.80 2.11
CA LEU A 362 0.48 21.09 1.89
C LEU A 362 1.43 21.37 3.05
N ILE A 363 2.66 21.73 2.75
CA ILE A 363 3.67 22.14 3.72
C ILE A 363 4.00 23.60 3.45
N GLN A 364 3.57 24.47 4.36
CA GLN A 364 3.71 25.92 4.22
C GLN A 364 4.86 26.41 5.09
N LEU A 365 5.89 26.96 4.45
CA LEU A 365 7.01 27.61 5.11
C LEU A 365 6.88 29.12 4.92
N LYS A 366 6.73 29.83 6.03
CA LYS A 366 6.59 31.29 6.07
C LYS A 366 7.89 31.93 6.50
N ALA A 367 8.21 33.06 5.89
CA ALA A 367 9.33 33.91 6.25
C ALA A 367 8.96 35.37 6.01
N THR A 368 9.65 36.27 6.70
CA THR A 368 9.52 37.71 6.50
C THR A 368 10.78 38.24 5.82
N LEU A 369 10.61 38.95 4.72
CA LEU A 369 11.66 39.66 4.02
C LEU A 369 11.80 41.07 4.58
N ARG A 370 13.03 41.46 4.94
CA ARG A 370 13.36 42.84 5.30
C ARG A 370 13.79 43.63 4.07
N TYR A 371 12.82 44.20 3.37
CA TYR A 371 13.03 44.74 2.02
C TYR A 371 13.94 45.97 1.97
N ASN A 372 13.66 47.02 2.75
CA ASN A 372 14.41 48.29 2.67
C ASN A 372 15.88 48.17 3.09
N HIS A 373 16.18 47.32 4.09
CA HIS A 373 17.56 47.06 4.50
C HIS A 373 18.36 46.38 3.38
N PHE A 374 17.72 45.47 2.64
CA PHE A 374 18.31 44.77 1.51
C PHE A 374 18.53 45.71 0.32
N GLN A 375 17.51 46.48 -0.07
CA GLN A 375 17.53 47.41 -1.21
C GLN A 375 18.67 48.43 -1.14
N SER A 376 18.99 48.94 0.05
CA SER A 376 20.07 49.94 0.26
C SER A 376 21.49 49.40 -0.05
N LYS A 377 21.65 48.08 -0.11
CA LYS A 377 22.96 47.41 -0.23
C LYS A 377 23.17 46.70 -1.57
N LEU A 378 22.14 46.56 -2.41
CA LEU A 378 22.26 45.88 -3.71
C LEU A 378 22.53 46.87 -4.82
N ASP A 379 23.24 46.36 -5.82
CA ASP A 379 23.30 47.00 -7.12
C ASP A 379 21.90 46.97 -7.75
N ARG A 380 21.29 48.15 -7.91
CA ARG A 380 19.94 48.33 -8.47
C ARG A 380 19.83 47.88 -9.93
N SER A 381 20.96 47.57 -10.58
CA SER A 381 20.99 47.17 -11.98
C SER A 381 20.82 45.65 -12.22
N LYS A 382 20.74 44.81 -11.17
CA LYS A 382 20.70 43.34 -11.32
C LYS A 382 19.61 42.70 -10.46
N PRO A 383 18.76 41.83 -11.05
CA PRO A 383 17.77 41.09 -10.28
C PRO A 383 18.40 39.91 -9.53
N PHE A 384 17.79 39.57 -8.38
CA PHE A 384 18.24 38.44 -7.55
C PHE A 384 17.20 37.34 -7.49
N ILE A 385 17.67 36.09 -7.47
CA ILE A 385 16.79 34.93 -7.36
C ILE A 385 17.07 34.15 -6.10
N ILE A 386 16.09 34.05 -5.20
CA ILE A 386 16.17 33.22 -4.00
C ILE A 386 15.65 31.83 -4.34
N VAL A 387 16.46 30.80 -4.08
CA VAL A 387 16.10 29.41 -4.36
C VAL A 387 16.02 28.56 -3.10
N SER A 388 14.82 28.07 -2.79
CA SER A 388 14.62 27.00 -1.82
C SER A 388 14.57 25.64 -2.52
N ASN A 389 15.19 24.62 -1.92
CA ASN A 389 15.10 23.24 -2.42
C ASN A 389 14.18 22.42 -1.51
N ALA A 390 13.38 21.54 -2.08
CA ALA A 390 12.57 20.58 -1.34
C ALA A 390 12.71 19.19 -1.95
N SER A 391 12.80 18.17 -1.10
CA SER A 391 12.81 16.79 -1.54
C SER A 391 11.94 15.89 -0.68
N ALA A 392 11.44 14.80 -1.27
CA ALA A 392 10.60 13.84 -0.57
C ALA A 392 11.10 12.42 -0.78
N GLN A 393 11.05 11.60 0.28
CA GLN A 393 11.41 10.19 0.24
C GLN A 393 10.47 9.37 1.13
N VAL A 394 9.88 8.32 0.57
CA VAL A 394 9.07 7.35 1.34
C VAL A 394 10.03 6.46 2.14
N ARG A 395 9.85 6.39 3.48
CA ARG A 395 10.66 5.53 4.35
C ARG A 395 10.03 4.17 4.63
N GLU A 396 8.70 4.09 4.64
CA GLU A 396 7.96 2.87 4.95
C GLU A 396 6.77 2.67 4.00
N ILE A 397 6.22 1.47 3.97
CA ILE A 397 4.94 1.19 3.33
C ILE A 397 3.96 0.62 4.38
N PRO A 398 2.65 0.58 4.10
CA PRO A 398 1.65 0.11 5.06
C PRO A 398 1.80 -1.36 5.48
N LEU A 399 2.53 -2.16 4.68
CA LEU A 399 2.77 -3.57 4.94
C LEU A 399 3.81 -3.75 6.06
N LYS A 400 3.55 -4.68 6.98
CA LYS A 400 4.35 -4.84 8.22
C LYS A 400 5.54 -5.82 8.11
N PHE A 401 5.80 -6.45 6.97
CA PHE A 401 6.76 -7.56 6.86
C PHE A 401 7.93 -7.24 5.92
N SER A 402 9.11 -7.80 6.23
CA SER A 402 10.43 -7.36 5.75
C SER A 402 10.77 -7.66 4.29
N ASN A 403 9.98 -8.48 3.59
CA ASN A 403 10.36 -9.02 2.26
C ASN A 403 9.62 -8.38 1.09
N THR A 404 8.74 -7.42 1.34
CA THR A 404 8.06 -6.69 0.28
C THR A 404 9.08 -5.91 -0.54
N LYS A 405 9.11 -6.14 -1.86
CA LYS A 405 9.98 -5.40 -2.79
C LYS A 405 9.49 -3.96 -2.90
N PHE A 406 9.96 -3.11 -2.00
CA PHE A 406 9.79 -1.67 -2.07
C PHE A 406 10.92 -1.07 -2.90
N GLN A 407 10.58 -0.45 -4.03
CA GLN A 407 11.53 0.40 -4.74
C GLN A 407 11.51 1.78 -4.09
N GLN A 408 12.67 2.19 -3.56
CA GLN A 408 12.82 3.57 -3.08
C GLN A 408 12.47 4.53 -4.21
N GLN A 409 11.49 5.39 -3.94
CA GLN A 409 11.11 6.45 -4.86
C GLN A 409 12.27 7.43 -5.05
N PRO A 410 12.47 7.96 -6.28
CA PRO A 410 13.48 8.95 -6.53
C PRO A 410 13.21 10.20 -5.69
N ILE A 411 14.29 10.87 -5.29
CA ILE A 411 14.24 12.16 -4.62
C ILE A 411 13.63 13.16 -5.60
N VAL A 412 12.40 13.59 -5.36
CA VAL A 412 11.77 14.66 -6.17
C VAL A 412 12.29 16.00 -5.68
N GLU A 413 13.27 16.58 -6.37
CA GLU A 413 13.81 17.91 -6.04
C GLU A 413 13.02 19.04 -6.72
N LEU A 414 12.61 20.03 -5.94
CA LEU A 414 11.95 21.22 -6.45
C LEU A 414 12.73 22.48 -6.05
N LYS A 415 13.07 23.29 -7.05
CA LYS A 415 13.66 24.62 -6.90
C LYS A 415 12.62 25.69 -7.15
N VAL A 416 12.33 26.50 -6.14
CA VAL A 416 11.42 27.65 -6.28
C VAL A 416 12.27 28.88 -6.58
N LEU A 417 12.01 29.57 -7.70
CA LEU A 417 12.72 30.78 -8.09
C LEU A 417 11.90 32.00 -7.63
N PHE A 418 12.60 33.03 -7.18
CA PHE A 418 12.04 34.32 -6.80
C PHE A 418 12.66 35.42 -7.65
N PHE A 419 11.97 36.50 -7.96
CA PHE A 419 12.59 37.65 -8.64
C PHE A 419 12.50 38.88 -7.73
N LEU A 420 13.66 39.46 -7.40
CA LEU A 420 13.85 40.73 -6.70
C LEU A 420 14.41 41.80 -7.63
#